data_AF-A0A380YQN0-F1
#
_entry.id   AF-A0A380YQN0-F1
#
_cell.length_a   1.000
_cell.length_b   1.000
_cell.length_c   1.000
_cell.angle_alpha   90.00
_cell.angle_beta   90.00
_cell.angle_gamma   90.00
#
_symmetry.space_group_name_H-M   'P 1'
#
loop_
_entity.id
_entity.type
_entity.pdbx_description
1 polymer ?
#
loop_
_entity_poly.entity_id
_entity_poly.type
_entity_poly.pdbx_seq_one_letter_code
_entity_poly.pdbx_strand_id
1 'polypeptide(L)'
;MKMKKNQLTMAILFAIMLGFTACSDDDKVNISTVSITTTVDTTIEGLQLTGGTYTFENINTSVKTDVAYPLQSIELADGLYNVTFIGKGTYSQNGTSVEVDVQGVQQNVTVSGGSCKLELTVHVLNTGEPGFVIAEIFIPGTYNEAGKQYNGDQYVRIYNNSDKVLYADGLIFMESQFQTTQKYQSVDPDIMNEAIAVGSVVAVPGSGTDHPVQPGESFILCDNAINHKEANPNSIDLSKANFEWYIESKQDVDNPAVPNLDIYYCYSKTIWVLNKQGNRAYAIGRLPQGMTKEKYISDYAYNYTYIMQNGTASKPQSKYKFPNEWIIDAVNVGASNEWQWNVTSTGLDMGHTYVGVNNTIAENIGKCVMRKVAYKDGEREVLQDTNNSTVDFTPAATPSLFNK
;
A
#
# COMPACT_ATOMS: atom_id res chain seq x y z
N MET A 1 0.44 84.96 15.99
CA MET A 1 0.21 85.95 14.91
C MET A 1 -0.82 85.36 13.94
N LYS A 2 -2.02 85.97 13.88
CA LYS A 2 -3.13 85.94 12.89
C LYS A 2 -3.16 84.80 11.83
N MET A 3 -4.18 83.94 11.80
CA MET A 3 -5.48 84.03 11.03
C MET A 3 -5.28 84.01 9.50
N LYS A 4 -6.06 83.40 8.59
CA LYS A 4 -7.39 82.74 8.53
C LYS A 4 -7.61 82.31 7.05
N LYS A 5 -8.53 81.34 6.79
CA LYS A 5 -9.46 81.14 5.62
C LYS A 5 -9.52 79.62 5.34
N ASN A 6 -10.55 78.82 5.63
CA ASN A 6 -12.02 78.92 5.65
C ASN A 6 -12.71 78.96 4.26
N GLN A 7 -13.54 77.92 4.03
CA GLN A 7 -14.77 77.85 3.19
C GLN A 7 -14.59 77.54 1.70
N LEU A 8 -15.50 76.91 0.95
CA LEU A 8 -16.72 76.10 1.11
C LEU A 8 -17.26 75.96 -0.33
N THR A 9 -17.67 74.78 -0.80
CA THR A 9 -18.55 74.61 -1.99
C THR A 9 -19.23 73.24 -1.84
N MET A 10 -20.48 73.12 -1.35
CA MET A 10 -21.80 73.23 -2.04
C MET A 10 -21.86 72.29 -3.27
N ALA A 11 -22.81 71.37 -3.51
CA ALA A 11 -24.23 71.20 -3.19
C ALA A 11 -24.63 69.73 -3.54
N ILE A 12 -25.41 68.98 -2.75
CA ILE A 12 -26.88 68.73 -2.85
C ILE A 12 -27.36 67.84 -4.03
N LEU A 13 -28.01 66.71 -3.64
CA LEU A 13 -29.17 65.99 -4.22
C LEU A 13 -29.03 64.75 -5.15
N PHE A 14 -29.86 63.76 -4.76
CA PHE A 14 -30.60 62.72 -5.51
C PHE A 14 -29.94 61.41 -5.97
N ALA A 15 -30.43 60.34 -5.31
CA ALA A 15 -30.87 59.05 -5.84
C ALA A 15 -29.87 58.19 -6.61
N ILE A 16 -29.62 56.99 -6.07
CA ILE A 16 -30.16 55.73 -6.61
C ILE A 16 -30.15 54.71 -5.45
N MET A 17 -31.31 54.46 -4.86
CA MET A 17 -31.64 53.16 -4.29
C MET A 17 -32.08 52.30 -5.48
N LEU A 18 -31.20 51.42 -5.95
CA LEU A 18 -31.59 50.22 -6.68
C LEU A 18 -30.91 49.06 -5.96
N GLY A 19 -31.73 48.16 -5.43
CA GLY A 19 -31.32 47.06 -4.60
C GLY A 19 -30.37 46.13 -5.32
N PHE A 20 -29.24 45.85 -4.67
CA PHE A 20 -28.64 44.54 -4.79
C PHE A 20 -29.23 43.68 -3.69
N THR A 21 -30.31 42.97 -4.02
CA THR A 21 -30.60 41.71 -3.36
C THR A 21 -29.42 40.79 -3.67
N ALA A 22 -28.46 40.69 -2.76
CA ALA A 22 -27.58 39.53 -2.76
C ALA A 22 -28.47 38.32 -2.52
N CYS A 23 -28.72 37.52 -3.56
CA CYS A 23 -29.18 36.15 -3.38
C CYS A 23 -28.07 35.44 -2.63
N SER A 24 -28.23 35.31 -1.31
CA SER A 24 -27.57 34.27 -0.55
C SER A 24 -28.33 32.97 -0.86
N ASP A 25 -27.98 32.34 -1.98
CA ASP A 25 -28.10 30.88 -2.02
C ASP A 25 -26.98 30.37 -1.11
N ASP A 26 -27.25 30.37 0.20
CA ASP A 26 -26.48 29.59 1.15
C ASP A 26 -26.75 28.14 0.76
N ASP A 27 -25.87 27.56 -0.06
CA ASP A 27 -25.75 26.11 -0.21
C ASP A 27 -25.47 25.55 1.19
N LYS A 28 -26.54 25.19 1.90
CA LYS A 28 -26.44 24.56 3.21
C LYS A 28 -25.68 23.27 3.04
N VAL A 29 -24.45 23.24 3.55
CA VAL A 29 -23.68 22.02 3.67
C VAL A 29 -24.47 21.08 4.58
N ASN A 30 -24.92 19.95 4.02
CA ASN A 30 -25.57 18.92 4.81
C ASN A 30 -24.57 18.36 5.82
N ILE A 31 -25.01 18.13 7.05
CA ILE A 31 -24.20 17.61 8.15
C ILE A 31 -24.85 16.31 8.61
N SER A 32 -24.03 15.30 8.85
CA SER A 32 -24.43 14.02 9.42
C SER A 32 -23.65 13.71 10.69
N THR A 33 -24.31 13.08 11.66
CA THR A 33 -23.67 12.56 12.87
C THR A 33 -23.03 11.21 12.58
N VAL A 34 -21.72 11.09 12.78
CA VAL A 34 -20.98 9.83 12.66
C VAL A 34 -20.82 9.22 14.04
N SER A 35 -21.42 8.05 14.28
CA SER A 35 -21.21 7.26 15.50
C SER A 35 -19.99 6.35 15.33
N ILE A 36 -19.03 6.43 16.24
CA ILE A 36 -17.73 5.75 16.14
C ILE A 36 -17.71 4.55 17.08
N THR A 37 -17.44 3.37 16.54
CA THR A 37 -17.12 2.14 17.28
C THR A 37 -15.72 1.69 16.89
N THR A 38 -14.85 1.48 17.87
CA THR A 38 -13.46 1.06 17.63
C THR A 38 -13.21 -0.28 18.27
N THR A 39 -12.73 -1.24 17.47
CA THR A 39 -12.44 -2.61 17.89
C THR A 39 -10.95 -2.88 17.66
N VAL A 40 -10.28 -3.49 18.64
CA VAL A 40 -8.88 -3.90 18.48
C VAL A 40 -8.83 -5.33 17.95
N ASP A 41 -8.20 -5.52 16.79
CA ASP A 41 -7.91 -6.85 16.25
C ASP A 41 -6.59 -7.34 16.83
N THR A 42 -6.67 -8.21 17.84
CA THR A 42 -5.49 -8.73 18.53
C THR A 42 -5.76 -10.08 19.18
N THR A 43 -4.69 -10.86 19.33
CA THR A 43 -4.64 -12.04 20.19
C THR A 43 -4.14 -11.73 21.61
N ILE A 44 -3.73 -10.48 21.87
CA ILE A 44 -3.24 -10.02 23.18
C ILE A 44 -4.41 -9.91 24.15
N GLU A 45 -4.51 -10.86 25.08
CA GLU A 45 -5.58 -10.92 26.07
C GLU A 45 -5.55 -9.68 26.99
N GLY A 46 -6.71 -9.04 27.18
CA GLY A 46 -6.86 -7.91 28.09
C GLY A 46 -6.33 -6.56 27.57
N LEU A 47 -5.93 -6.45 26.30
CA LEU A 47 -5.53 -5.17 25.71
C LEU A 47 -6.69 -4.15 25.73
N GLN A 48 -6.41 -2.94 26.21
CA GLN A 48 -7.35 -1.82 26.26
C GLN A 48 -6.72 -0.58 25.63
N LEU A 49 -7.47 0.16 24.81
CA LEU A 49 -7.04 1.46 24.28
C LEU A 49 -6.99 2.49 25.41
N THR A 50 -5.88 3.22 25.51
CA THR A 50 -5.65 4.24 26.55
C THR A 50 -5.72 5.66 26.01
N GLY A 51 -5.56 5.84 24.69
CA GLY A 51 -5.66 7.14 24.04
C GLY A 51 -5.37 7.05 22.54
N GLY A 52 -5.63 8.14 21.83
CA GLY A 52 -5.36 8.24 20.40
C GLY A 52 -6.14 9.36 19.73
N THR A 53 -5.92 9.52 18.43
CA THR A 53 -6.56 10.53 17.59
C THR A 53 -7.17 9.85 16.38
N TYR A 54 -8.44 10.15 16.10
CA TYR A 54 -9.05 9.90 14.80
C TYR A 54 -8.80 11.11 13.89
N THR A 55 -8.39 10.86 12.66
CA THR A 55 -8.26 11.86 11.59
C THR A 55 -9.24 11.51 10.48
N PHE A 56 -10.22 12.37 10.26
CA PHE A 56 -11.18 12.26 9.16
C PHE A 56 -10.73 13.18 8.02
N GLU A 57 -10.28 12.59 6.91
CA GLU A 57 -9.88 13.34 5.71
C GLU A 57 -10.96 13.24 4.64
N ASN A 58 -11.57 14.36 4.28
CA ASN A 58 -12.54 14.42 3.19
C ASN A 58 -11.81 14.21 1.85
N ILE A 59 -12.19 13.20 1.08
CA ILE A 59 -11.48 12.79 -0.14
C ILE A 59 -11.53 13.89 -1.22
N ASN A 60 -12.63 14.65 -1.29
CA ASN A 60 -12.82 15.66 -2.32
C ASN A 60 -12.12 16.99 -1.99
N THR A 61 -12.03 17.35 -0.72
CA THR A 61 -11.50 18.66 -0.29
C THR A 61 -10.14 18.58 0.38
N SER A 62 -9.68 17.38 0.73
CA SER A 62 -8.47 17.11 1.54
C SER A 62 -8.48 17.78 2.93
N VAL A 63 -9.64 18.26 3.38
CA VAL A 63 -9.80 18.84 4.72
C VAL A 63 -9.71 17.71 5.75
N LYS A 64 -8.89 17.93 6.78
CA LYS A 64 -8.69 17.01 7.90
C LYS A 64 -9.36 17.52 9.16
N THR A 65 -10.11 16.65 9.81
CA THR A 65 -10.71 16.90 11.13
C THR A 65 -10.19 15.87 12.12
N ASP A 66 -9.46 16.35 13.12
CA ASP A 66 -8.89 15.51 14.17
C ASP A 66 -9.76 15.53 15.43
N VAL A 67 -10.01 14.36 16.01
CA VAL A 67 -10.72 14.22 17.29
C VAL A 67 -10.07 13.17 18.19
N ALA A 68 -10.02 13.46 19.49
CA ALA A 68 -9.39 12.58 20.47
C ALA A 68 -10.30 11.40 20.87
N TYR A 69 -9.71 10.23 21.06
CA TYR A 69 -10.33 9.09 21.76
C TYR A 69 -10.62 9.45 23.22
N PRO A 70 -11.73 9.00 23.84
CA PRO A 70 -12.72 8.03 23.36
C PRO A 70 -14.00 8.68 22.79
N LEU A 71 -13.88 9.77 22.01
CA LEU A 71 -15.08 10.40 21.43
C LEU A 71 -15.91 9.37 20.63
N GLN A 72 -17.20 9.27 20.96
CA GLN A 72 -18.11 8.27 20.38
C GLN A 72 -18.92 8.82 19.20
N SER A 73 -18.95 10.13 19.00
CA SER A 73 -19.66 10.74 17.88
C SER A 73 -19.07 12.08 17.45
N ILE A 74 -19.14 12.39 16.17
CA ILE A 74 -18.72 13.67 15.58
C ILE A 74 -19.73 14.12 14.51
N GLU A 75 -19.90 15.42 14.34
CA GLU A 75 -20.64 15.99 13.21
C GLU A 75 -19.68 16.30 12.06
N LEU A 76 -19.98 15.78 10.87
CA LEU A 76 -19.20 16.02 9.66
C LEU A 76 -20.12 16.42 8.52
N ALA A 77 -19.60 17.25 7.62
CA ALA A 77 -20.27 17.53 6.36
C ALA A 77 -20.46 16.23 5.56
N ASP A 78 -21.58 16.11 4.85
CA ASP A 78 -21.83 14.97 3.97
C ASP A 78 -20.70 14.84 2.93
N GLY A 79 -20.21 13.62 2.73
CA GLY A 79 -19.08 13.36 1.85
C GLY A 79 -18.48 11.97 1.99
N LEU A 80 -17.38 11.75 1.29
CA LEU A 80 -16.56 10.54 1.38
C LEU A 80 -15.29 10.86 2.18
N TYR A 81 -14.98 10.03 3.16
CA TYR A 81 -13.86 10.23 4.08
C TYR A 81 -12.92 9.04 4.11
N ASN A 82 -11.62 9.32 4.20
CA ASN A 82 -10.64 8.36 4.72
C ASN A 82 -10.46 8.63 6.21
N VAL A 83 -10.60 7.60 7.03
CA VAL A 83 -10.47 7.70 8.48
C VAL A 83 -9.23 6.96 8.93
N THR A 84 -8.36 7.64 9.66
CA THR A 84 -7.17 7.06 10.30
C THR A 84 -7.30 7.18 11.81
N PHE A 85 -6.82 6.18 12.55
CA PHE A 85 -6.63 6.24 13.99
C PHE A 85 -5.18 5.94 14.32
N ILE A 86 -4.58 6.77 15.17
CA ILE A 86 -3.24 6.53 15.73
C ILE A 86 -3.37 6.69 17.24
N GLY A 87 -2.98 5.67 17.99
CA GLY A 87 -3.17 5.67 19.43
C GLY A 87 -2.27 4.71 20.17
N LYS A 88 -2.61 4.50 21.43
CA LYS A 88 -1.91 3.61 22.35
C LYS A 88 -2.90 2.68 23.04
N GLY A 89 -2.42 1.48 23.35
CA GLY A 89 -3.10 0.52 24.20
C GLY A 89 -2.20 0.04 25.32
N THR A 90 -2.80 -0.57 26.33
CA THR A 90 -2.06 -1.23 27.42
C THR A 90 -2.66 -2.60 27.73
N TYR A 91 -1.79 -3.55 28.07
CA TYR A 91 -2.17 -4.87 28.58
C TYR A 91 -1.25 -5.28 29.72
N SER A 92 -1.62 -6.32 30.47
CA SER A 92 -0.78 -6.86 31.53
C SER A 92 -0.06 -8.12 31.05
N GLN A 93 1.27 -8.13 31.15
CA GLN A 93 2.09 -9.31 30.92
C GLN A 93 2.86 -9.63 32.19
N ASN A 94 2.62 -10.80 32.79
CA ASN A 94 3.26 -11.24 34.04
C ASN A 94 3.16 -10.21 35.18
N GLY A 95 2.04 -9.48 35.26
CA GLY A 95 1.80 -8.45 36.28
C GLY A 95 2.45 -7.08 35.97
N THR A 96 3.16 -6.94 34.85
CA THR A 96 3.73 -5.68 34.39
C THR A 96 2.83 -5.06 33.32
N SER A 97 2.59 -3.75 33.41
CA SER A 97 1.87 -3.00 32.36
C SER A 97 2.78 -2.82 31.16
N VAL A 98 2.32 -3.26 29.99
CA VAL A 98 3.00 -3.08 28.71
C VAL A 98 2.19 -2.11 27.87
N GLU A 99 2.84 -1.06 27.37
CA GLU A 99 2.26 -0.10 26.42
C GLU A 99 2.58 -0.55 24.99
N VAL A 100 1.61 -0.39 24.09
CA VAL A 100 1.74 -0.69 22.67
C VAL A 100 1.18 0.45 21.84
N ASP A 101 1.79 0.71 20.69
CA ASP A 101 1.20 1.59 19.69
C ASP A 101 0.17 0.82 18.87
N VAL A 102 -0.92 1.51 18.50
CA VAL A 102 -1.99 0.95 17.66
C VAL A 102 -2.34 1.90 16.54
N GLN A 103 -2.76 1.35 15.40
CA GLN A 103 -3.27 2.13 14.27
C GLN A 103 -4.47 1.45 13.63
N GLY A 104 -5.38 2.22 13.06
CA GLY A 104 -6.45 1.67 12.24
C GLY A 104 -6.77 2.60 11.09
N VAL A 105 -7.19 2.04 9.97
CA VAL A 105 -7.58 2.82 8.79
C VAL A 105 -8.89 2.25 8.23
N GLN A 106 -9.79 3.13 7.82
CA GLN A 106 -10.95 2.77 7.02
C GLN A 106 -11.12 3.80 5.89
N GLN A 107 -11.13 3.30 4.66
CA GLN A 107 -11.11 4.15 3.46
C GLN A 107 -12.50 4.27 2.85
N ASN A 108 -12.76 5.42 2.21
CA ASN A 108 -13.99 5.68 1.48
C ASN A 108 -15.29 5.50 2.31
N VAL A 109 -15.28 5.97 3.56
CA VAL A 109 -16.45 6.00 4.44
C VAL A 109 -17.45 7.04 3.92
N THR A 110 -18.64 6.59 3.55
CA THR A 110 -19.74 7.48 3.17
C THR A 110 -20.40 8.08 4.40
N VAL A 111 -20.33 9.41 4.52
CA VAL A 111 -21.04 10.20 5.54
C VAL A 111 -22.19 10.92 4.83
N SER A 112 -23.42 10.49 5.07
CA SER A 112 -24.62 11.11 4.51
C SER A 112 -25.89 10.65 5.23
N GLY A 113 -27.01 11.32 4.95
CA GLY A 113 -28.34 10.88 5.41
C GLY A 113 -28.68 11.25 6.85
N GLY A 114 -27.97 12.21 7.45
CA GLY A 114 -28.20 12.73 8.80
C GLY A 114 -27.50 11.94 9.90
N SER A 115 -27.27 10.63 9.71
CA SER A 115 -26.47 9.82 10.63
C SER A 115 -25.86 8.60 9.95
N CYS A 116 -24.62 8.24 10.30
CA CYS A 116 -24.00 6.99 9.89
C CYS A 116 -23.16 6.36 11.01
N LYS A 117 -22.80 5.08 10.85
CA LYS A 117 -21.97 4.32 11.79
C LYS A 117 -20.61 4.05 11.16
N LEU A 118 -19.55 4.39 11.89
CA LEU A 118 -18.16 4.01 11.60
C LEU A 118 -17.76 2.86 12.53
N GLU A 119 -17.36 1.73 11.95
CA GLU A 119 -16.81 0.57 12.67
C GLU A 119 -15.33 0.42 12.33
N LEU A 120 -14.47 1.08 13.10
CA LEU A 120 -13.04 1.11 12.86
C LEU A 120 -12.35 -0.06 13.57
N THR A 121 -11.61 -0.86 12.80
CA THR A 121 -10.71 -1.88 13.36
C THR A 121 -9.31 -1.30 13.49
N VAL A 122 -8.68 -1.48 14.64
CA VAL A 122 -7.30 -1.04 14.93
C VAL A 122 -6.40 -2.24 15.23
N HIS A 123 -5.16 -2.14 14.80
CA HIS A 123 -4.12 -3.16 14.83
C HIS A 123 -2.98 -2.73 15.76
N VAL A 124 -2.36 -3.69 16.43
CA VAL A 124 -1.20 -3.44 17.29
C VAL A 124 0.08 -3.45 16.46
N LEU A 125 0.90 -2.41 16.58
CA LEU A 125 2.13 -2.29 15.80
C LEU A 125 3.26 -3.16 16.36
N ASN A 126 4.11 -3.70 15.48
CA ASN A 126 5.37 -4.36 15.82
C ASN A 126 5.27 -5.51 16.86
N THR A 127 4.18 -6.30 16.86
CA THR A 127 3.96 -7.36 17.87
C THR A 127 4.48 -8.75 17.51
N GLY A 128 4.97 -8.95 16.27
CA GLY A 128 5.50 -10.23 15.79
C GLY A 128 7.00 -10.42 16.02
N GLU A 129 7.48 -11.68 15.99
CA GLU A 129 8.92 -11.93 15.81
C GLU A 129 9.33 -11.39 14.43
N PRO A 130 10.37 -10.54 14.33
CA PRO A 130 10.81 -10.01 13.05
C PRO A 130 11.16 -11.15 12.09
N GLY A 131 10.63 -11.12 10.87
CA GLY A 131 10.81 -12.15 9.84
C GLY A 131 11.43 -11.60 8.56
N PHE A 132 11.08 -12.20 7.42
CA PHE A 132 11.36 -11.58 6.14
C PHE A 132 10.45 -10.37 5.91
N VAL A 133 10.99 -9.33 5.29
CA VAL A 133 10.23 -8.15 4.85
C VAL A 133 10.64 -7.73 3.44
N ILE A 134 9.71 -7.16 2.69
CA ILE A 134 9.94 -6.49 1.41
C ILE A 134 10.64 -5.16 1.69
N ALA A 135 11.94 -5.11 1.45
CA ALA A 135 12.74 -3.93 1.73
C ALA A 135 12.74 -2.92 0.57
N GLU A 136 12.52 -3.39 -0.66
CA GLU A 136 12.55 -2.55 -1.85
C GLU A 136 11.80 -3.18 -3.01
N ILE A 137 11.08 -2.36 -3.79
CA ILE A 137 10.45 -2.79 -5.04
C ILE A 137 10.81 -1.79 -6.15
N PHE A 138 11.56 -2.26 -7.15
CA PHE A 138 11.92 -1.47 -8.32
C PHE A 138 11.02 -1.85 -9.50
N ILE A 139 10.01 -1.00 -9.73
CA ILE A 139 8.86 -1.32 -10.61
C ILE A 139 8.96 -0.64 -11.99
N PRO A 140 9.27 0.66 -12.14
CA PRO A 140 9.12 1.32 -13.44
C PRO A 140 10.13 0.87 -14.51
N GLY A 141 11.24 0.27 -14.05
CA GLY A 141 12.40 -0.06 -14.87
C GLY A 141 13.18 1.18 -15.28
N THR A 142 14.05 1.02 -16.28
CA THR A 142 14.85 2.12 -16.84
C THR A 142 14.43 2.49 -18.26
N TYR A 143 14.93 3.63 -18.74
CA TYR A 143 14.88 3.99 -20.15
C TYR A 143 16.26 3.80 -20.77
N ASN A 144 16.29 3.36 -22.02
CA ASN A 144 17.53 3.34 -22.79
C ASN A 144 17.92 4.74 -23.25
N GLU A 145 19.13 4.89 -23.79
CA GLU A 145 19.65 6.19 -24.27
C GLU A 145 18.78 6.84 -25.36
N ALA A 146 17.98 6.04 -26.07
CA ALA A 146 17.01 6.52 -27.06
C ALA A 146 15.68 6.99 -26.44
N GLY A 147 15.58 7.04 -25.11
CA GLY A 147 14.38 7.46 -24.38
C GLY A 147 13.22 6.45 -24.45
N LYS A 148 13.50 5.20 -24.79
CA LYS A 148 12.49 4.13 -24.83
C LYS A 148 12.52 3.32 -23.56
N GLN A 149 11.34 2.86 -23.15
CA GLN A 149 11.21 1.97 -22.00
C GLN A 149 11.98 0.66 -22.21
N TYR A 150 12.72 0.26 -21.17
CA TYR A 150 13.45 -0.99 -21.08
C TYR A 150 12.70 -1.96 -20.16
N ASN A 151 12.76 -3.26 -20.48
CA ASN A 151 12.11 -4.35 -19.75
C ASN A 151 13.19 -5.36 -19.32
N GLY A 152 12.88 -6.22 -18.35
CA GLY A 152 13.83 -7.20 -17.83
C GLY A 152 14.57 -6.73 -16.58
N ASP A 153 14.57 -5.43 -16.25
CA ASP A 153 15.39 -4.86 -15.19
C ASP A 153 14.66 -4.58 -13.88
N GLN A 154 13.48 -5.16 -13.69
CA GLN A 154 12.71 -5.02 -12.46
C GLN A 154 13.23 -5.98 -11.38
N TYR A 155 13.16 -5.58 -10.12
CA TYR A 155 13.54 -6.45 -9.00
C TYR A 155 12.79 -6.12 -7.71
N VAL A 156 12.83 -7.08 -6.81
CA VAL A 156 12.39 -6.97 -5.43
C VAL A 156 13.53 -7.41 -4.50
N ARG A 157 13.79 -6.62 -3.47
CA ARG A 157 14.76 -6.95 -2.43
C ARG A 157 14.02 -7.39 -1.18
N ILE A 158 14.25 -8.62 -0.76
CA ILE A 158 13.68 -9.17 0.47
C ILE A 158 14.78 -9.22 1.52
N TYR A 159 14.49 -8.75 2.73
CA TYR A 159 15.43 -8.58 3.83
C TYR A 159 15.09 -9.49 5.00
N ASN A 160 16.09 -10.14 5.59
CA ASN A 160 15.93 -10.83 6.86
C ASN A 160 15.98 -9.79 8.00
N ASN A 161 14.81 -9.38 8.48
CA ASN A 161 14.66 -8.39 9.54
C ASN A 161 14.89 -8.98 10.94
N SER A 162 15.13 -10.29 11.05
CA SER A 162 15.35 -11.02 12.29
C SER A 162 16.81 -11.01 12.75
N ASP A 163 17.04 -11.49 13.96
CA ASP A 163 18.35 -11.77 14.55
C ASP A 163 18.79 -13.23 14.35
N LYS A 164 18.02 -14.02 13.60
CA LYS A 164 18.27 -15.46 13.33
C LYS A 164 18.49 -15.69 11.83
N VAL A 165 19.13 -16.80 11.49
CA VAL A 165 19.16 -17.27 10.09
C VAL A 165 17.77 -17.71 9.70
N LEU A 166 17.25 -17.17 8.59
CA LEU A 166 15.99 -17.60 7.98
C LEU A 166 16.29 -18.31 6.66
N TYR A 167 15.43 -19.23 6.24
CA TYR A 167 15.57 -19.93 4.97
C TYR A 167 14.55 -19.39 3.97
N ALA A 168 15.00 -19.04 2.77
CA ALA A 168 14.14 -18.49 1.71
C ALA A 168 13.35 -19.58 0.97
N ASP A 169 13.73 -20.86 1.06
CA ASP A 169 13.06 -22.01 0.45
C ASP A 169 11.54 -21.94 0.66
N GLY A 170 10.75 -22.02 -0.40
CA GLY A 170 9.28 -21.96 -0.36
C GLY A 170 8.68 -20.60 0.01
N LEU A 171 9.48 -19.53 0.13
CA LEU A 171 8.94 -18.18 0.25
C LEU A 171 8.28 -17.79 -1.07
N ILE A 172 7.04 -17.33 -0.98
CA ILE A 172 6.23 -16.94 -2.13
C ILE A 172 6.28 -15.43 -2.28
N PHE A 173 6.44 -14.96 -3.51
CA PHE A 173 6.24 -13.58 -3.92
C PHE A 173 4.99 -13.47 -4.81
N MET A 174 4.20 -12.44 -4.58
CA MET A 174 2.88 -12.24 -5.19
C MET A 174 2.69 -10.83 -5.70
N GLU A 175 1.92 -10.71 -6.78
CA GLU A 175 1.37 -9.43 -7.25
C GLU A 175 -0.17 -9.53 -7.25
N SER A 176 -0.83 -8.49 -6.77
CA SER A 176 -2.28 -8.42 -6.68
C SER A 176 -2.95 -8.47 -8.06
N GLN A 177 -4.10 -9.12 -8.12
CA GLN A 177 -4.96 -9.10 -9.31
C GLN A 177 -5.56 -7.72 -9.54
N PHE A 178 -6.06 -7.10 -8.46
CA PHE A 178 -6.70 -5.80 -8.51
C PHE A 178 -5.67 -4.67 -8.49
N GLN A 179 -6.04 -3.54 -9.09
CA GLN A 179 -5.23 -2.33 -9.10
C GLN A 179 -5.71 -1.34 -8.04
N THR A 180 -4.76 -0.69 -7.37
CA THR A 180 -5.02 0.34 -6.34
C THR A 180 -5.61 1.63 -6.94
N THR A 181 -5.49 1.81 -8.26
CA THR A 181 -6.03 2.97 -9.01
C THR A 181 -7.37 2.68 -9.70
N GLN A 182 -7.95 1.48 -9.51
CA GLN A 182 -9.24 1.10 -10.08
C GLN A 182 -10.13 0.44 -9.02
N LYS A 183 -10.97 1.24 -8.37
CA LYS A 183 -11.97 0.75 -7.43
C LYS A 183 -13.26 0.37 -8.16
N TYR A 184 -13.78 -0.80 -7.84
CA TYR A 184 -15.07 -1.28 -8.33
C TYR A 184 -16.20 -0.82 -7.41
N GLN A 185 -17.41 -0.69 -7.96
CA GLN A 185 -18.61 -0.44 -7.15
C GLN A 185 -18.86 -1.61 -6.20
N SER A 186 -18.66 -2.83 -6.69
CA SER A 186 -18.69 -4.06 -5.90
C SER A 186 -17.83 -5.15 -6.55
N VAL A 187 -17.35 -6.07 -5.73
CA VAL A 187 -16.72 -7.33 -6.13
C VAL A 187 -17.47 -8.45 -5.40
N ASP A 188 -17.79 -9.54 -6.09
CA ASP A 188 -18.54 -10.65 -5.51
C ASP A 188 -17.89 -12.02 -5.86
N PRO A 189 -17.51 -12.83 -4.85
CA PRO A 189 -17.47 -12.47 -3.43
C PRO A 189 -16.33 -11.50 -3.12
N ASP A 190 -16.53 -10.56 -2.20
CA ASP A 190 -15.44 -9.75 -1.63
C ASP A 190 -14.71 -10.59 -0.58
N ILE A 191 -13.42 -10.82 -0.82
CA ILE A 191 -12.56 -11.68 0.00
C ILE A 191 -11.47 -10.88 0.71
N MET A 192 -11.44 -9.55 0.63
CA MET A 192 -10.29 -8.74 1.07
C MET A 192 -9.88 -9.00 2.53
N ASN A 193 -10.85 -9.23 3.41
CA ASN A 193 -10.61 -9.55 4.82
C ASN A 193 -10.11 -10.98 5.07
N GLU A 194 -10.25 -11.87 4.08
CA GLU A 194 -9.87 -13.29 4.17
C GLU A 194 -8.59 -13.62 3.39
N ALA A 195 -8.38 -12.97 2.25
CA ALA A 195 -7.33 -13.29 1.30
C ALA A 195 -7.03 -12.13 0.33
N ILE A 196 -5.80 -12.12 -0.20
CA ILE A 196 -5.43 -11.28 -1.34
C ILE A 196 -5.83 -12.00 -2.64
N ALA A 197 -6.56 -11.33 -3.52
CA ALA A 197 -6.74 -11.80 -4.90
C ALA A 197 -5.44 -11.56 -5.69
N VAL A 198 -4.84 -12.61 -6.26
CA VAL A 198 -3.49 -12.56 -6.85
C VAL A 198 -3.50 -12.85 -8.35
N GLY A 199 -2.70 -12.08 -9.08
CA GLY A 199 -2.48 -12.19 -10.53
C GLY A 199 -1.24 -13.03 -10.88
N SER A 200 -0.28 -13.09 -9.97
CA SER A 200 0.95 -13.87 -10.10
C SER A 200 1.39 -14.38 -8.72
N VAL A 201 1.90 -15.62 -8.69
CA VAL A 201 2.36 -16.34 -7.50
C VAL A 201 3.59 -17.15 -7.91
N VAL A 202 4.74 -16.80 -7.37
CA VAL A 202 6.02 -17.47 -7.63
C VAL A 202 6.69 -17.83 -6.32
N ALA A 203 7.38 -18.97 -6.24
CA ALA A 203 8.00 -19.45 -5.02
C ALA A 203 9.50 -19.66 -5.19
N VAL A 204 10.27 -19.35 -4.16
CA VAL A 204 11.68 -19.75 -4.08
C VAL A 204 11.75 -21.28 -4.02
N PRO A 205 12.49 -21.96 -4.91
CA PRO A 205 12.63 -23.41 -4.86
C PRO A 205 13.41 -23.84 -3.60
N GLY A 206 13.42 -25.15 -3.30
CA GLY A 206 14.28 -25.71 -2.26
C GLY A 206 13.59 -26.73 -1.35
N SER A 207 14.40 -27.41 -0.56
CA SER A 207 14.02 -28.50 0.36
C SER A 207 13.66 -28.01 1.76
N GLY A 208 13.88 -26.73 2.05
CA GLY A 208 13.62 -26.09 3.34
C GLY A 208 14.88 -25.55 4.02
N THR A 209 16.07 -25.92 3.54
CA THR A 209 17.36 -25.50 4.11
C THR A 209 18.41 -25.07 3.07
N ASP A 210 18.03 -24.95 1.80
CA ASP A 210 18.98 -24.74 0.70
C ASP A 210 19.39 -23.26 0.55
N HIS A 211 18.55 -22.34 1.01
CA HIS A 211 18.74 -20.90 0.82
C HIS A 211 18.74 -20.13 2.16
N PRO A 212 19.78 -20.28 3.00
CA PRO A 212 19.91 -19.50 4.22
C PRO A 212 20.17 -18.02 3.92
N VAL A 213 19.51 -17.14 4.66
CA VAL A 213 19.70 -15.68 4.64
C VAL A 213 20.10 -15.25 6.04
N GLN A 214 21.30 -14.68 6.19
CA GLN A 214 21.80 -14.29 7.50
C GLN A 214 21.01 -13.10 8.08
N PRO A 215 21.02 -12.91 9.40
CA PRO A 215 20.49 -11.69 10.03
C PRO A 215 21.00 -10.44 9.33
N GLY A 216 20.08 -9.61 8.87
CA GLY A 216 20.40 -8.36 8.22
C GLY A 216 20.91 -8.44 6.78
N GLU A 217 20.86 -9.62 6.15
CA GLU A 217 21.15 -9.77 4.73
C GLU A 217 19.88 -9.66 3.87
N SER A 218 20.08 -9.34 2.60
CA SER A 218 19.03 -9.38 1.59
C SER A 218 19.30 -10.47 0.55
N PHE A 219 18.23 -10.90 -0.11
CA PHE A 219 18.31 -11.58 -1.39
C PHE A 219 17.43 -10.88 -2.42
N ILE A 220 17.76 -11.06 -3.70
CA ILE A 220 17.13 -10.39 -4.83
C ILE A 220 16.34 -11.38 -5.66
N LEU A 221 15.08 -11.03 -5.92
CA LEU A 221 14.24 -11.62 -6.95
C LEU A 221 14.18 -10.63 -8.12
N CYS A 222 14.40 -11.07 -9.36
CA CYS A 222 14.34 -10.16 -10.52
C CYS A 222 13.65 -10.74 -11.74
N ASP A 223 13.39 -9.88 -12.74
CA ASP A 223 12.78 -10.24 -14.03
C ASP A 223 13.74 -11.09 -14.86
N ASN A 224 14.80 -10.49 -15.41
CA ASN A 224 15.84 -11.25 -16.10
C ASN A 224 17.16 -11.05 -15.37
N ALA A 225 17.78 -12.11 -14.88
CA ALA A 225 19.02 -12.02 -14.11
C ALA A 225 20.26 -11.84 -14.99
N ILE A 226 20.36 -10.73 -15.72
CA ILE A 226 21.49 -10.42 -16.60
C ILE A 226 22.14 -9.08 -16.26
N ASN A 227 23.30 -8.81 -16.84
CA ASN A 227 23.91 -7.50 -16.77
C ASN A 227 23.23 -6.53 -17.75
N HIS A 228 22.15 -5.86 -17.32
CA HIS A 228 21.41 -4.95 -18.20
C HIS A 228 22.23 -3.75 -18.65
N LYS A 229 23.29 -3.38 -17.93
CA LYS A 229 24.20 -2.29 -18.32
C LYS A 229 24.84 -2.49 -19.69
N GLU A 230 24.95 -3.73 -20.16
CA GLU A 230 25.49 -4.04 -21.48
C GLU A 230 24.57 -3.57 -22.62
N ALA A 231 23.25 -3.67 -22.42
CA ALA A 231 22.25 -3.23 -23.39
C ALA A 231 21.73 -1.81 -23.10
N ASN A 232 21.74 -1.39 -21.84
CA ASN A 232 21.30 -0.10 -21.38
C ASN A 232 22.20 0.42 -20.23
N PRO A 233 23.17 1.31 -20.49
CA PRO A 233 24.08 1.84 -19.47
C PRO A 233 23.39 2.54 -18.29
N ASN A 234 22.13 2.98 -18.45
CA ASN A 234 21.33 3.59 -17.38
C ASN A 234 20.69 2.57 -16.41
N SER A 235 20.84 1.27 -16.69
CA SER A 235 20.23 0.18 -15.93
C SER A 235 21.18 -0.40 -14.87
N ILE A 236 20.83 -1.57 -14.37
CA ILE A 236 21.48 -2.27 -13.26
C ILE A 236 22.10 -3.60 -13.70
N ASP A 237 23.06 -4.09 -12.94
CA ASP A 237 23.57 -5.44 -13.13
C ASP A 237 22.80 -6.39 -12.20
N LEU A 238 21.94 -7.24 -12.78
CA LEU A 238 21.18 -8.28 -12.09
C LEU A 238 21.75 -9.68 -12.31
N SER A 239 22.93 -9.81 -12.95
CA SER A 239 23.57 -11.12 -13.20
C SER A 239 23.94 -11.91 -11.93
N LYS A 240 23.89 -11.24 -10.77
CA LYS A 240 24.16 -11.82 -9.44
C LYS A 240 22.92 -11.85 -8.55
N ALA A 241 21.73 -11.65 -9.11
CA ALA A 241 20.49 -11.86 -8.37
C ALA A 241 20.42 -13.31 -7.85
N ASN A 242 19.67 -13.52 -6.77
CA ASN A 242 19.56 -14.85 -6.18
C ASN A 242 18.61 -15.74 -6.96
N PHE A 243 17.53 -15.16 -7.51
CA PHE A 243 16.55 -15.85 -8.32
C PHE A 243 15.96 -14.93 -9.38
N GLU A 244 15.45 -15.52 -10.47
CA GLU A 244 14.66 -14.82 -11.49
C GLU A 244 13.27 -15.44 -11.69
N TRP A 245 12.30 -14.65 -12.16
CA TRP A 245 10.95 -15.14 -12.50
C TRP A 245 10.80 -15.45 -14.00
N TYR A 246 11.50 -16.46 -14.47
CA TYR A 246 11.39 -16.88 -15.87
C TYR A 246 10.05 -17.58 -16.19
N ILE A 247 9.35 -17.09 -17.22
CA ILE A 247 8.22 -17.80 -17.85
C ILE A 247 8.73 -18.52 -19.09
N GLU A 248 8.61 -19.86 -19.13
CA GLU A 248 9.06 -20.69 -20.25
C GLU A 248 8.34 -20.34 -21.57
N SER A 249 8.89 -19.37 -22.29
CA SER A 249 8.33 -18.82 -23.52
C SER A 249 9.44 -18.29 -24.43
N LYS A 250 9.10 -18.00 -25.70
CA LYS A 250 10.06 -17.43 -26.66
C LYS A 250 10.30 -15.94 -26.47
N GLN A 251 9.47 -15.28 -25.65
CA GLN A 251 9.49 -13.85 -25.41
C GLN A 251 10.28 -13.50 -24.15
N ASP A 252 10.54 -14.48 -23.30
CA ASP A 252 11.25 -14.33 -22.04
C ASP A 252 12.72 -14.75 -22.17
N VAL A 253 13.56 -14.28 -21.27
CA VAL A 253 15.01 -14.52 -21.29
C VAL A 253 15.42 -15.21 -20.00
N ASP A 254 15.93 -16.43 -20.15
CA ASP A 254 16.47 -17.24 -19.05
C ASP A 254 17.98 -17.03 -18.93
N ASN A 255 18.47 -16.80 -17.71
CA ASN A 255 19.88 -16.95 -17.38
C ASN A 255 20.09 -18.26 -16.61
N PRO A 256 20.55 -19.34 -17.26
CA PRO A 256 20.70 -20.65 -16.63
C PRO A 256 21.73 -20.69 -15.49
N ALA A 257 22.51 -19.62 -15.27
CA ALA A 257 23.41 -19.49 -14.13
C ALA A 257 22.70 -19.01 -12.85
N VAL A 258 21.48 -18.48 -12.95
CA VAL A 258 20.68 -18.01 -11.82
C VAL A 258 19.45 -18.92 -11.67
N PRO A 259 19.15 -19.44 -10.46
CA PRO A 259 18.00 -20.32 -10.28
C PRO A 259 16.66 -19.62 -10.58
N ASN A 260 15.76 -20.32 -11.26
CA ASN A 260 14.41 -19.86 -11.53
C ASN A 260 13.48 -20.05 -10.31
N LEU A 261 12.58 -19.09 -10.10
CA LEU A 261 11.45 -19.24 -9.19
C LEU A 261 10.44 -20.25 -9.75
N ASP A 262 9.84 -21.04 -8.86
CA ASP A 262 8.74 -21.93 -9.20
C ASP A 262 7.48 -21.11 -9.48
N ILE A 263 7.05 -21.08 -10.74
CA ILE A 263 5.79 -20.43 -11.12
C ILE A 263 4.62 -21.28 -10.65
N TYR A 264 3.92 -20.84 -9.60
CA TYR A 264 2.70 -21.50 -9.14
C TYR A 264 1.54 -21.08 -10.03
N TYR A 265 1.44 -19.78 -10.30
CA TYR A 265 0.50 -19.20 -11.23
C TYR A 265 1.02 -17.87 -11.77
N CYS A 266 0.78 -17.59 -13.05
CA CYS A 266 0.96 -16.26 -13.64
C CYS A 266 -0.18 -16.01 -14.62
N TYR A 267 -0.73 -14.79 -14.63
CA TYR A 267 -1.77 -14.40 -15.59
C TYR A 267 -1.23 -14.36 -17.04
N SER A 268 0.08 -14.22 -17.20
CA SER A 268 0.77 -14.18 -18.49
C SER A 268 1.39 -15.54 -18.82
N LYS A 269 1.39 -15.88 -20.12
CA LYS A 269 2.07 -17.08 -20.65
C LYS A 269 3.33 -16.75 -21.44
N THR A 270 3.73 -15.48 -21.46
CA THR A 270 4.87 -15.00 -22.27
C THR A 270 5.93 -14.36 -21.40
N ILE A 271 5.61 -13.24 -20.76
CA ILE A 271 6.52 -12.51 -19.87
C ILE A 271 5.70 -11.99 -18.70
N TRP A 272 6.29 -11.92 -17.52
CA TRP A 272 5.67 -11.24 -16.38
C TRP A 272 6.50 -10.03 -15.99
N VAL A 273 5.90 -8.87 -16.18
CA VAL A 273 6.49 -7.58 -15.85
C VAL A 273 5.65 -7.00 -14.72
N LEU A 274 6.29 -6.64 -13.61
CA LEU A 274 5.64 -5.92 -12.50
C LEU A 274 4.96 -4.68 -13.06
N ASN A 275 3.78 -4.34 -12.56
CA ASN A 275 3.00 -3.26 -13.16
C ASN A 275 3.74 -1.90 -13.15
N LYS A 276 4.28 -1.48 -14.30
CA LYS A 276 5.14 -0.29 -14.48
C LYS A 276 4.52 1.04 -14.02
N GLN A 277 3.20 1.13 -13.89
CA GLN A 277 2.54 2.33 -13.36
C GLN A 277 2.59 2.39 -11.82
N GLY A 278 2.99 1.29 -11.16
CA GLY A 278 3.05 1.20 -9.70
C GLY A 278 1.67 1.26 -9.07
N ASN A 279 0.69 0.53 -9.61
CA ASN A 279 -0.71 0.54 -9.14
C ASN A 279 -1.22 -0.83 -8.68
N ARG A 280 -0.34 -1.64 -8.10
CA ARG A 280 -0.65 -2.97 -7.55
C ARG A 280 -0.05 -3.12 -6.17
N ALA A 281 -0.59 -4.06 -5.40
CA ALA A 281 0.05 -4.52 -4.18
C ALA A 281 0.99 -5.70 -4.48
N TYR A 282 2.03 -5.80 -3.68
CA TYR A 282 2.97 -6.91 -3.68
C TYR A 282 3.04 -7.50 -2.29
N ALA A 283 3.18 -8.81 -2.18
CA ALA A 283 3.23 -9.48 -0.89
C ALA A 283 4.20 -10.66 -0.92
N ILE A 284 4.69 -11.02 0.25
CA ILE A 284 5.39 -12.27 0.49
C ILE A 284 4.63 -13.14 1.48
N GLY A 285 4.72 -14.46 1.33
CA GLY A 285 4.00 -15.40 2.18
C GLY A 285 4.56 -16.81 2.08
N ARG A 286 3.91 -17.76 2.75
CA ARG A 286 4.28 -19.19 2.69
C ARG A 286 3.03 -20.05 2.68
N LEU A 287 3.06 -21.14 1.92
CA LEU A 287 2.05 -22.18 2.08
C LEU A 287 2.18 -22.80 3.48
N PRO A 288 1.07 -23.14 4.14
CA PRO A 288 1.11 -23.80 5.45
C PRO A 288 1.68 -25.21 5.31
N GLN A 289 2.16 -25.76 6.43
CA GLN A 289 2.76 -27.10 6.45
C GLN A 289 1.81 -28.14 5.84
N GLY A 290 2.32 -28.95 4.91
CA GLY A 290 1.57 -30.00 4.22
C GLY A 290 0.73 -29.52 3.03
N MET A 291 0.64 -28.22 2.77
CA MET A 291 0.07 -27.69 1.53
C MET A 291 1.10 -27.77 0.40
N THR A 292 0.68 -28.26 -0.77
CA THR A 292 1.51 -28.31 -1.98
C THR A 292 1.03 -27.30 -3.02
N LYS A 293 1.86 -27.02 -4.02
CA LYS A 293 1.48 -26.21 -5.19
C LYS A 293 0.21 -26.76 -5.84
N GLU A 294 0.12 -28.07 -6.07
CA GLU A 294 -1.01 -28.70 -6.75
C GLU A 294 -2.31 -28.52 -5.96
N LYS A 295 -2.24 -28.68 -4.63
CA LYS A 295 -3.39 -28.49 -3.74
C LYS A 295 -3.79 -27.02 -3.62
N TYR A 296 -2.82 -26.11 -3.56
CA TYR A 296 -3.10 -24.68 -3.60
C TYR A 296 -3.84 -24.31 -4.90
N ILE A 297 -3.33 -24.77 -6.04
CA ILE A 297 -3.93 -24.49 -7.35
C ILE A 297 -5.31 -25.15 -7.52
N SER A 298 -5.58 -26.31 -6.91
CA SER A 298 -6.92 -26.91 -6.97
C SER A 298 -7.94 -26.23 -6.05
N ASP A 299 -7.52 -25.85 -4.84
CA ASP A 299 -8.46 -25.50 -3.76
C ASP A 299 -8.66 -23.99 -3.60
N TYR A 300 -7.72 -23.17 -4.09
CA TYR A 300 -7.70 -21.72 -3.88
C TYR A 300 -7.96 -20.90 -5.14
N ALA A 301 -8.66 -21.49 -6.12
CA ALA A 301 -9.24 -20.74 -7.21
C ALA A 301 -10.22 -19.68 -6.67
N TYR A 302 -10.12 -18.47 -7.22
CA TYR A 302 -11.01 -17.35 -6.92
C TYR A 302 -11.80 -17.00 -8.17
N ASN A 303 -13.06 -17.43 -8.18
CA ASN A 303 -14.02 -17.11 -9.22
C ASN A 303 -14.88 -15.94 -8.73
N TYR A 304 -14.94 -14.86 -9.51
CA TYR A 304 -15.58 -13.64 -9.07
C TYR A 304 -16.18 -12.84 -10.22
N THR A 305 -17.06 -11.91 -9.87
CA THR A 305 -17.54 -10.84 -10.76
C THR A 305 -17.34 -9.49 -10.09
N TYR A 306 -17.46 -8.42 -10.87
CA TYR A 306 -17.38 -7.06 -10.34
C TYR A 306 -18.29 -6.12 -11.13
N ILE A 307 -18.71 -5.04 -10.49
CA ILE A 307 -19.45 -3.95 -11.12
C ILE A 307 -18.54 -2.72 -11.19
N MET A 308 -18.34 -2.19 -12.39
CA MET A 308 -17.58 -0.96 -12.62
C MET A 308 -18.32 0.24 -12.02
N GLN A 309 -17.62 1.34 -11.73
CA GLN A 309 -18.26 2.58 -11.21
C GLN A 309 -19.37 3.14 -12.11
N ASN A 310 -19.37 2.81 -13.40
CA ASN A 310 -20.41 3.19 -14.35
C ASN A 310 -21.60 2.20 -14.39
N GLY A 311 -21.67 1.23 -13.47
CA GLY A 311 -22.73 0.21 -13.39
C GLY A 311 -22.55 -0.98 -14.34
N THR A 312 -21.47 -1.05 -15.12
CA THR A 312 -21.24 -2.17 -16.05
C THR A 312 -20.77 -3.40 -15.29
N ALA A 313 -21.51 -4.51 -15.42
CA ALA A 313 -21.11 -5.80 -14.88
C ALA A 313 -20.01 -6.47 -15.72
N SER A 314 -19.05 -7.11 -15.05
CA SER A 314 -18.02 -7.90 -15.72
C SER A 314 -18.53 -9.27 -16.17
N LYS A 315 -17.78 -9.90 -17.08
CA LYS A 315 -17.90 -11.35 -17.30
C LYS A 315 -17.28 -12.08 -16.10
N PRO A 316 -17.70 -13.33 -15.79
CA PRO A 316 -17.04 -14.15 -14.78
C PRO A 316 -15.52 -14.17 -14.98
N GLN A 317 -14.80 -13.89 -13.90
CA GLN A 317 -13.35 -13.95 -13.82
C GLN A 317 -12.92 -15.19 -13.03
N SER A 318 -11.71 -15.67 -13.31
CA SER A 318 -11.07 -16.73 -12.54
C SER A 318 -9.59 -16.40 -12.37
N LYS A 319 -9.17 -16.37 -11.11
CA LYS A 319 -7.81 -16.08 -10.60
C LYS A 319 -7.57 -16.96 -9.38
N TYR A 320 -6.62 -16.58 -8.52
CA TYR A 320 -6.35 -17.26 -7.26
C TYR A 320 -6.48 -16.30 -6.10
N LYS A 321 -6.75 -16.85 -4.92
CA LYS A 321 -6.72 -16.13 -3.65
C LYS A 321 -5.63 -16.69 -2.76
N PHE A 322 -4.90 -15.83 -2.07
CA PHE A 322 -3.90 -16.21 -1.10
C PHE A 322 -4.35 -15.75 0.30
N PRO A 323 -4.70 -16.68 1.22
CA PRO A 323 -5.20 -16.36 2.55
C PRO A 323 -4.33 -15.35 3.31
N ASN A 324 -4.97 -14.40 3.98
CA ASN A 324 -4.27 -13.36 4.74
C ASN A 324 -3.40 -13.96 5.86
N GLU A 325 -3.84 -15.07 6.48
CA GLU A 325 -3.07 -15.80 7.50
C GLU A 325 -1.75 -16.42 6.99
N TRP A 326 -1.55 -16.49 5.68
CA TRP A 326 -0.33 -17.04 5.07
C TRP A 326 0.64 -15.94 4.61
N ILE A 327 0.19 -14.68 4.65
CA ILE A 327 1.00 -13.53 4.28
C ILE A 327 1.96 -13.19 5.43
N ILE A 328 3.22 -12.97 5.07
CA ILE A 328 4.26 -12.51 5.98
C ILE A 328 4.36 -10.99 5.95
N ASP A 329 4.30 -10.38 4.76
CA ASP A 329 4.42 -8.93 4.57
C ASP A 329 3.73 -8.52 3.26
N ALA A 330 3.16 -7.31 3.23
CA ALA A 330 2.43 -6.78 2.08
C ALA A 330 2.64 -5.27 1.92
N VAL A 331 2.67 -4.82 0.67
CA VAL A 331 2.93 -3.42 0.29
C VAL A 331 1.96 -3.02 -0.80
N ASN A 332 1.01 -2.12 -0.50
CA ASN A 332 0.20 -1.44 -1.51
C ASN A 332 1.03 -0.36 -2.20
N VAL A 333 1.14 -0.44 -3.52
CA VAL A 333 1.73 0.63 -4.34
C VAL A 333 0.62 1.28 -5.16
N GLY A 334 0.53 2.61 -5.10
CA GLY A 334 -0.42 3.40 -5.87
C GLY A 334 -0.05 4.87 -5.89
N ALA A 335 0.02 5.48 -7.06
CA ALA A 335 0.29 6.91 -7.21
C ALA A 335 -0.71 7.76 -6.40
N SER A 336 -0.24 8.70 -5.58
CA SER A 336 -1.09 9.40 -4.62
C SER A 336 -2.26 10.18 -5.26
N ASN A 337 -2.12 10.66 -6.49
CA ASN A 337 -3.18 11.41 -7.17
C ASN A 337 -4.26 10.54 -7.84
N GLU A 338 -4.00 9.24 -7.98
CA GLU A 338 -4.89 8.28 -8.66
C GLU A 338 -5.27 7.11 -7.77
N TRP A 339 -4.69 7.01 -6.58
CA TRP A 339 -5.00 5.97 -5.62
C TRP A 339 -6.48 6.07 -5.20
N GLN A 340 -7.19 4.96 -5.27
CA GLN A 340 -8.64 4.89 -5.00
C GLN A 340 -8.97 4.00 -3.79
N TRP A 341 -8.14 3.00 -3.52
CA TRP A 341 -8.32 2.02 -2.44
C TRP A 341 -7.09 1.12 -2.26
N ASN A 342 -6.97 0.51 -1.08
CA ASN A 342 -6.09 -0.64 -0.86
C ASN A 342 -6.69 -1.90 -1.50
N VAL A 343 -5.82 -2.81 -1.94
CA VAL A 343 -6.21 -4.12 -2.48
C VAL A 343 -5.78 -5.28 -1.58
N THR A 344 -5.40 -4.95 -0.34
CA THR A 344 -5.10 -5.85 0.77
C THR A 344 -5.95 -5.46 1.99
N SER A 345 -6.19 -6.40 2.90
CA SER A 345 -6.75 -6.08 4.22
C SER A 345 -5.88 -5.05 4.95
N THR A 346 -6.50 -4.24 5.79
CA THR A 346 -5.82 -3.31 6.70
C THR A 346 -4.99 -4.04 7.74
N GLY A 347 -5.27 -5.31 8.04
CA GLY A 347 -4.40 -6.13 8.89
C GLY A 347 -3.04 -6.44 8.26
N LEU A 348 -2.93 -6.35 6.92
CA LEU A 348 -1.70 -6.59 6.17
C LEU A 348 -1.00 -5.28 5.79
N ASP A 349 -1.76 -4.31 5.26
CA ASP A 349 -1.24 -2.98 4.98
C ASP A 349 -2.37 -1.93 5.03
N MET A 350 -2.27 -1.02 5.99
CA MET A 350 -3.20 0.07 6.25
C MET A 350 -3.03 1.26 5.30
N GLY A 351 -1.88 1.36 4.64
CA GLY A 351 -1.49 2.51 3.84
C GLY A 351 -1.21 2.16 2.39
N HIS A 352 -0.50 3.06 1.74
CA HIS A 352 0.11 2.83 0.43
C HIS A 352 1.43 3.62 0.33
N THR A 353 2.30 3.17 -0.56
CA THR A 353 3.49 3.90 -1.02
C THR A 353 3.43 4.08 -2.53
N TYR A 354 4.38 4.79 -3.11
CA TYR A 354 4.35 5.12 -4.53
C TYR A 354 5.75 5.31 -5.13
N VAL A 355 5.90 4.93 -6.40
CA VAL A 355 7.11 5.23 -7.20
C VAL A 355 7.10 6.65 -7.78
N GLY A 356 5.95 7.32 -7.75
CA GLY A 356 5.79 8.75 -7.98
C GLY A 356 4.37 9.22 -7.68
N VAL A 357 4.21 10.54 -7.55
CA VAL A 357 2.91 11.17 -7.21
C VAL A 357 1.87 10.93 -8.29
N ASN A 358 2.31 10.94 -9.56
CA ASN A 358 1.51 10.59 -10.74
C ASN A 358 1.80 9.14 -11.16
N ASN A 359 0.86 8.49 -11.84
CA ASN A 359 1.05 7.14 -12.39
C ASN A 359 1.89 7.10 -13.69
N THR A 360 2.40 8.26 -14.15
CA THR A 360 3.11 8.40 -15.43
C THR A 360 4.44 7.65 -15.38
N ILE A 361 4.56 6.59 -16.17
CA ILE A 361 5.77 5.76 -16.24
C ILE A 361 7.02 6.63 -16.46
N ALA A 362 6.99 7.53 -17.46
CA ALA A 362 8.13 8.35 -17.83
C ALA A 362 8.65 9.24 -16.69
N GLU A 363 7.79 9.69 -15.78
CA GLU A 363 8.14 10.51 -14.63
C GLU A 363 8.73 9.67 -13.48
N ASN A 364 8.51 8.36 -13.50
CA ASN A 364 8.81 7.43 -12.41
C ASN A 364 9.98 6.50 -12.72
N ILE A 365 10.53 6.55 -13.94
CA ILE A 365 11.70 5.77 -14.34
C ILE A 365 12.86 5.93 -13.36
N GLY A 366 13.53 4.80 -13.06
CA GLY A 366 14.68 4.79 -12.16
C GLY A 366 14.34 5.09 -10.70
N LYS A 367 13.08 4.96 -10.30
CA LYS A 367 12.63 5.09 -8.90
C LYS A 367 12.10 3.78 -8.35
N CYS A 368 12.21 3.62 -7.04
CA CYS A 368 11.67 2.50 -6.29
C CYS A 368 10.83 2.99 -5.10
N VAL A 369 10.22 2.05 -4.40
CA VAL A 369 9.79 2.25 -3.01
C VAL A 369 10.79 1.53 -2.12
N MET A 370 11.26 2.20 -1.06
CA MET A 370 12.33 1.72 -0.19
C MET A 370 11.87 1.74 1.27
N ARG A 371 11.88 0.59 1.95
CA ARG A 371 11.52 0.50 3.38
C ARG A 371 12.53 1.28 4.23
N LYS A 372 12.03 2.03 5.21
CA LYS A 372 12.83 2.85 6.12
C LYS A 372 13.52 1.96 7.16
N VAL A 373 14.66 2.43 7.64
CA VAL A 373 15.33 1.87 8.82
C VAL A 373 14.63 2.44 10.05
N ALA A 374 14.12 1.56 10.92
CA ALA A 374 13.55 1.95 12.21
C ALA A 374 14.66 2.24 13.23
N TYR A 375 15.62 1.32 13.36
CA TYR A 375 16.79 1.45 14.24
C TYR A 375 17.92 0.53 13.79
N LYS A 376 19.06 0.59 14.48
CA LYS A 376 20.19 -0.32 14.28
C LYS A 376 20.42 -1.16 15.53
N ASP A 377 20.69 -2.44 15.33
CA ASP A 377 21.09 -3.40 16.35
C ASP A 377 22.53 -3.86 16.04
N GLY A 378 23.50 -3.17 16.63
CA GLY A 378 24.89 -3.24 16.17
C GLY A 378 25.04 -2.74 14.74
N GLU A 379 25.59 -3.58 13.85
CA GLU A 379 25.72 -3.28 12.40
C GLU A 379 24.47 -3.68 11.60
N ARG A 380 23.54 -4.43 12.19
CA ARG A 380 22.30 -4.86 11.53
C ARG A 380 21.29 -3.71 11.53
N GLU A 381 20.74 -3.38 10.37
CA GLU A 381 19.62 -2.46 10.27
C GLU A 381 18.31 -3.21 10.55
N VAL A 382 17.45 -2.65 11.39
CA VAL A 382 16.10 -3.18 11.57
C VAL A 382 15.16 -2.27 10.81
N LEU A 383 14.51 -2.82 9.79
CA LEU A 383 13.58 -2.11 8.93
C LEU A 383 12.23 -1.95 9.60
N GLN A 384 11.59 -0.81 9.35
CA GLN A 384 10.29 -0.48 9.91
C GLN A 384 9.17 -1.32 9.28
N ASP A 385 8.28 -1.85 10.10
CA ASP A 385 7.19 -2.72 9.64
C ASP A 385 5.96 -2.56 10.54
N THR A 386 5.18 -1.51 10.29
CA THR A 386 3.98 -1.16 11.07
C THR A 386 2.70 -1.61 10.36
N ASN A 387 2.81 -2.50 9.36
CA ASN A 387 1.75 -2.85 8.42
C ASN A 387 1.11 -1.58 7.83
N ASN A 388 1.92 -0.57 7.52
CA ASN A 388 1.46 0.69 6.97
C ASN A 388 2.49 1.29 6.00
N SER A 389 2.33 0.99 4.72
CA SER A 389 3.27 1.40 3.67
C SER A 389 3.52 2.91 3.61
N THR A 390 2.55 3.74 4.03
CA THR A 390 2.70 5.20 4.06
C THR A 390 3.71 5.64 5.12
N VAL A 391 3.79 4.90 6.23
CA VAL A 391 4.74 5.17 7.33
C VAL A 391 6.05 4.45 7.07
N ASP A 392 6.00 3.22 6.59
CA ASP A 392 7.14 2.30 6.54
C ASP A 392 8.09 2.56 5.36
N PHE A 393 7.61 3.17 4.27
CA PHE A 393 8.41 3.36 3.05
C PHE A 393 8.77 4.82 2.79
N THR A 394 9.96 5.00 2.21
CA THR A 394 10.35 6.19 1.45
C THR A 394 9.87 6.00 0.02
N PRO A 395 8.87 6.76 -0.44
CA PRO A 395 8.39 6.67 -1.82
C PRO A 395 9.37 7.34 -2.79
N ALA A 396 9.26 6.99 -4.08
CA ALA A 396 10.02 7.61 -5.16
C ALA A 396 11.55 7.67 -4.91
N ALA A 397 12.10 6.68 -4.21
CA ALA A 397 13.48 6.63 -3.79
C ALA A 397 14.42 6.19 -4.93
N THR A 398 15.71 6.51 -4.80
CA THR A 398 16.75 5.95 -5.68
C THR A 398 16.96 4.46 -5.36
N PRO A 399 16.90 3.55 -6.36
CA PRO A 399 17.10 2.12 -6.13
C PRO A 399 18.49 1.81 -5.57
N SER A 400 18.57 0.87 -4.63
CA SER A 400 19.82 0.56 -3.91
C SER A 400 20.87 -0.18 -4.76
N LEU A 401 20.44 -0.79 -5.86
CA LEU A 401 21.33 -1.45 -6.82
C LEU A 401 21.87 -0.50 -7.89
N PHE A 402 21.45 0.78 -7.90
CA PHE A 402 22.05 1.78 -8.77
C PHE A 402 23.47 2.09 -8.24
N ASN A 403 24.46 1.97 -9.11
CA ASN A 403 25.90 2.23 -8.83
C ASN A 403 26.62 1.21 -7.92
N LYS A 404 26.07 0.00 -7.75
CA LYS A 404 26.84 -1.17 -7.29
C LYS A 404 27.56 -1.88 -8.42
#